data_AF-A0A3N4MXK3-F1
#
_entry.id   AF-A0A3N4MXK3-F1
#
_cell.length_a   1.000
_cell.length_b   1.000
_cell.length_c   1.000
_cell.angle_alpha   90.00
_cell.angle_beta   90.00
_cell.angle_gamma   90.00
#
_symmetry.space_group_name_H-M   'P 1'
#
loop_
_entity.id
_entity.type
_entity.pdbx_description
1 polymer ?
#
loop_
_entity_poly.entity_id
_entity_poly.type
_entity_poly.pdbx_seq_one_letter_code
_entity_poly.pdbx_strand_id
1 'polypeptide(L)' 'MNNYQRLSSILSRQQQGVAQITGDLGGGAWAARSQGGSNLVLSGQAAIGNKVFYDIKTNKILSQAPDLRLIELGV' A
#
# COMPACT_ATOMS: atom_id res chain seq x y z
N MET A 1 10.58 19.96 20.15
CA MET A 1 9.97 18.80 19.45
C MET A 1 10.32 18.94 17.97
N ASN A 2 10.91 17.90 17.36
CA ASN A 2 11.77 18.04 16.17
C ASN A 2 10.97 17.88 14.84
N ASN A 3 10.80 18.98 14.10
CA ASN A 3 10.04 19.04 12.83
C ASN A 3 10.59 18.14 11.71
N TYR A 4 11.87 17.75 11.79
CA TYR A 4 12.54 16.87 10.82
C TYR A 4 11.94 15.46 10.75
N GLN A 5 11.35 14.95 11.84
CA GLN A 5 10.73 13.62 11.85
C GLN A 5 9.35 13.60 11.18
N ARG A 6 8.63 14.73 11.18
CA ARG A 6 7.36 14.86 10.45
C ARG A 6 7.59 14.91 8.94
N LEU A 7 8.60 15.65 8.49
CA LEU A 7 8.89 15.79 7.06
C LEU A 7 9.31 14.44 6.45
N SER A 8 10.18 13.71 7.12
CA SER A 8 10.61 12.37 6.68
C SER A 8 9.46 11.36 6.66
N SER A 9 8.53 11.40 7.61
CA SER A 9 7.32 10.56 7.57
C SER A 9 6.38 10.88 6.40
N ILE A 10 6.39 12.12 5.90
CA ILE A 10 5.64 12.52 4.69
C ILE A 10 6.39 12.09 3.42
N LEU A 11 7.72 12.25 3.36
CA LEU A 11 8.53 11.80 2.22
C LEU A 11 8.56 10.26 2.10
N SER A 12 8.59 9.52 3.21
CA SER A 12 8.47 8.05 3.20
C SER A 12 7.12 7.59 2.66
N ARG A 13 6.04 8.37 2.88
CA ARG A 13 4.74 8.15 2.23
C ARG A 13 4.79 8.31 0.71
N GLN A 14 5.69 9.14 0.17
CA GLN A 14 5.78 9.35 -1.29
C GLN A 14 6.28 8.11 -2.06
N GLN A 15 6.91 7.14 -1.39
CA GLN A 15 7.41 5.91 -2.01
C GLN A 15 6.52 4.69 -1.71
N GLN A 16 5.36 4.90 -1.08
CA GLN A 16 4.42 3.86 -0.73
C GLN A 16 3.17 3.98 -1.59
N GLY A 17 2.80 2.89 -2.25
CA GLY A 17 1.55 2.77 -2.99
C GLY A 17 0.49 2.07 -2.15
N VAL A 18 -0.77 2.21 -2.57
CA VAL A 18 -1.88 1.43 -2.04
C VAL A 18 -2.42 0.52 -3.13
N ALA A 19 -2.58 -0.76 -2.82
CA ALA A 19 -3.18 -1.74 -3.71
C ALA A 19 -4.14 -2.67 -2.96
N GLN A 20 -5.14 -3.17 -3.67
CA GLN A 20 -6.04 -4.21 -3.19
C GLN A 20 -5.55 -5.56 -3.69
N ILE A 21 -5.44 -6.54 -2.81
CA ILE A 21 -5.11 -7.91 -3.20
C ILE A 21 -6.32 -8.54 -3.88
N THR A 22 -6.14 -9.02 -5.11
CA THR A 22 -7.19 -9.61 -5.95
C THR A 22 -7.02 -11.12 -6.12
N GLY A 23 -5.84 -11.69 -5.81
CA GLY A 23 -5.59 -13.12 -5.91
C GLY A 23 -4.30 -13.56 -5.24
N ASP A 24 -4.23 -14.84 -4.90
CA ASP A 24 -3.01 -15.52 -4.46
C ASP A 24 -2.29 -16.11 -5.67
N LEU A 25 -0.97 -15.92 -5.74
CA LEU A 25 -0.12 -16.53 -6.78
C LEU A 25 0.76 -17.66 -6.20
N GLY A 26 0.69 -17.89 -4.88
CA GLY A 26 1.52 -18.87 -4.18
C GLY A 26 2.93 -18.36 -3.90
N GLY A 27 3.65 -19.05 -3.01
CA GLY A 27 5.06 -18.74 -2.69
C GLY A 27 5.28 -17.37 -2.03
N GLY A 28 4.23 -16.76 -1.45
CA GLY A 28 4.30 -15.41 -0.88
C GLY A 28 4.16 -14.28 -1.90
N ALA A 29 3.71 -14.60 -3.12
CA ALA A 29 3.37 -13.63 -4.15
C ALA A 29 1.84 -13.46 -4.28
N TRP A 30 1.42 -12.23 -4.56
CA TRP A 30 0.02 -11.82 -4.59
C TRP A 30 -0.27 -10.99 -5.82
N ALA A 31 -1.38 -11.30 -6.49
CA ALA A 31 -1.93 -10.42 -7.51
C ALA A 31 -2.68 -9.27 -6.83
N ALA A 32 -2.39 -8.05 -7.22
CA ALA A 32 -3.00 -6.86 -6.64
C ALA A 32 -3.34 -5.81 -7.72
N ARG A 33 -4.30 -4.94 -7.38
CA ARG A 33 -4.70 -3.80 -8.21
C ARG A 33 -4.41 -2.51 -7.47
N SER A 34 -3.61 -1.62 -8.06
CA SER A 34 -3.30 -0.32 -7.47
C SER A 34 -4.55 0.56 -7.48
N GLN A 35 -4.58 1.58 -6.62
CA GLN A 35 -5.63 2.59 -6.66
C GLN A 35 -5.76 3.29 -8.03
N GLY A 36 -4.67 3.37 -8.80
CA GLY A 36 -4.66 3.90 -10.18
C GLY A 36 -5.22 2.92 -11.22
N GLY A 37 -5.65 1.72 -10.84
CA GLY A 37 -6.24 0.72 -11.73
C GLY A 37 -5.24 -0.17 -12.47
N SER A 38 -3.94 -0.04 -12.20
CA SER A 38 -2.92 -0.94 -12.75
C SER A 38 -2.92 -2.27 -12.00
N ASN A 39 -2.69 -3.37 -12.71
CA ASN A 39 -2.44 -4.66 -12.08
C ASN A 39 -0.94 -4.78 -11.76
N LEU A 40 -0.63 -5.30 -10.57
CA LEU A 40 0.73 -5.49 -10.09
C LEU A 40 0.84 -6.81 -9.33
N VAL A 41 2.06 -7.34 -9.30
CA VAL A 41 2.43 -8.45 -8.43
C VAL A 41 3.11 -7.88 -7.20
N LEU A 42 2.70 -8.35 -6.03
CA LEU A 42 3.23 -7.95 -4.74
C LEU A 42 3.83 -9.16 -4.01
N SER A 43 4.83 -8.93 -3.19
CA SER A 43 5.49 -9.98 -2.39
C SER A 43 5.38 -9.71 -0.90
N GLY A 44 5.13 -10.75 -0.12
CA GLY A 44 5.02 -10.68 1.35
C GLY A 44 3.78 -11.36 1.89
N GLN A 45 3.35 -10.91 3.07
CA GLN A 45 2.16 -11.46 3.75
C GLN A 45 0.96 -10.57 3.48
N ALA A 46 -0.08 -11.15 2.88
CA ALA A 46 -1.38 -10.51 2.73
C ALA A 46 -2.48 -11.58 2.66
N ALA A 47 -3.71 -11.14 2.39
CA ALA A 47 -4.82 -12.03 2.08
C ALA A 47 -5.67 -11.39 0.99
N ILE A 48 -6.36 -12.23 0.20
CA ILE A 48 -7.27 -11.78 -0.86
C ILE A 48 -8.33 -10.85 -0.27
N GLY A 49 -8.62 -9.75 -0.97
CA GLY A 49 -9.59 -8.73 -0.55
C GLY A 49 -8.99 -7.60 0.30
N ASN A 50 -7.84 -7.80 0.94
CA ASN A 50 -7.21 -6.77 1.78
C ASN A 50 -6.62 -5.64 0.93
N LYS A 51 -6.71 -4.41 1.46
CA LYS A 51 -5.87 -3.30 1.00
C LYS A 51 -4.54 -3.35 1.74
N VAL A 52 -3.45 -3.08 1.04
CA VAL A 52 -2.10 -3.07 1.59
C VAL A 52 -1.33 -1.84 1.14
N PHE A 53 -0.45 -1.37 2.01
CA PHE A 53 0.64 -0.48 1.63
C PHE A 53 1.78 -1.31 1.07
N TYR A 54 2.34 -0.89 -0.05
CA TYR A 54 3.48 -1.55 -0.68
C TYR A 54 4.54 -0.52 -1.09
N ASP A 55 5.78 -0.96 -1.17
CA ASP A 55 6.88 -0.14 -1.70
C ASP A 55 6.84 -0.15 -3.23
N ILE A 56 6.77 1.02 -3.85
CA ILE A 56 6.59 1.14 -5.31
C ILE A 56 7.84 0.76 -6.12
N LYS A 57 9.01 0.65 -5.48
CA LYS A 57 10.28 0.30 -6.15
C LYS A 57 10.54 -1.20 -6.14
N THR A 58 10.13 -1.87 -5.07
CA THR A 58 10.45 -3.28 -4.79
C THR A 58 9.21 -4.19 -4.82
N ASN A 59 8.00 -3.62 -4.95
CA ASN A 59 6.74 -4.35 -4.92
C ASN A 59 6.54 -5.18 -3.65
N LYS A 60 7.20 -4.80 -2.55
CA LYS A 60 7.10 -5.49 -1.28
C LYS A 60 5.94 -4.93 -0.47
N ILE A 61 5.11 -5.82 0.08
CA ILE A 61 4.06 -5.47 1.03
C ILE A 61 4.72 -5.00 2.32
N LEU A 62 4.35 -3.80 2.75
CA LEU A 62 4.89 -3.17 3.95
C LEU A 62 3.98 -3.42 5.14
N SER A 63 2.67 -3.25 4.94
CA SER A 63 1.66 -3.40 5.99
C SER A 63 0.26 -3.44 5.37
N GLN A 64 -0.73 -3.89 6.14
CA GLN A 64 -2.12 -3.69 5.75
C GLN A 64 -2.45 -2.19 5.71
N ALA A 65 -3.17 -1.78 4.67
CA ALA A 65 -3.72 -0.44 4.58
C ALA A 65 -5.11 -0.45 5.20
N PRO A 66 -5.44 0.52 6.08
CA PRO A 66 -6.78 0.66 6.59
C PRO A 66 -7.76 0.85 5.43
N ASP A 67 -8.97 0.29 5.56
CA ASP A 67 -10.08 0.65 4.67
C ASP A 67 -10.54 2.07 5.00
N LEU A 68 -9.73 3.04 4.62
CA LEU A 68 -10.09 4.44 4.72
C LEU A 68 -11.14 4.66 3.63
N ARG A 69 -12.41 4.59 4.02
CA ARG A 69 -13.43 5.43 3.40
C ARG A 69 -12.85 6.84 3.47
N LEU A 70 -12.56 7.42 2.31
CA LEU A 70 -12.11 8.80 2.19
C LEU A 70 -13.18 9.65 2.91
N ILE A 71 -12.91 10.02 4.15
CA ILE A 71 -13.64 11.08 4.81
C ILE A 71 -13.13 12.30 4.07
N GLU A 72 -13.92 12.77 3.11
CA GLU A 72 -13.77 14.10 2.57
C GLU A 72 -13.68 15.03 3.79
N LEU A 73 -12.49 15.55 4.05
CA LEU A 73 -12.32 16.68 4.95
C LEU A 73 -13.03 17.82 4.24
N GLY A 74 -14.33 17.97 4.53
CA GLY A 74 -15.14 19.09 4.09
C GLY A 74 -14.40 20.35 4.45
N VAL A 75 -13.90 21.02 3.41
CA VAL A 75 -13.45 22.41 3.49
C VAL A 75 -14.66 23.31 3.33
#